data_AF-A0A916V0F0-F1
#
_entry.id   AF-A0A916V0F0-F1
#
_cell.length_a   1.000
_cell.length_b   1.000
_cell.length_c   1.000
_cell.angle_alpha   90.00
_cell.angle_beta   90.00
_cell.angle_gamma   90.00
#
_symmetry.space_group_name_H-M   'P 1'
#
loop_
_entity.id
_entity.type
_entity.pdbx_description
1 polymer ?
#
loop_
_entity_poly.entity_id
_entity_poly.type
_entity_poly.pdbx_seq_one_letter_code
_entity_poly.pdbx_strand_id
1 'polypeptide(L)'
;MKNLANALLIAGILMLAAAVGWWFSFYQPIVGKLGMHLSDAGNCLYTLDGPCGLAHGAARFVGKTPYSPYLFWAAAAALLAGILLRAARAK
;
A
#
# COMPACT_ATOMS: atom_id res chain seq x y z
N MET A 1 3.30 -27.16 -5.43
CA MET A 1 2.21 -26.16 -5.48
C MET A 1 1.75 -25.65 -4.11
N LYS A 2 1.71 -26.46 -3.04
CA LYS A 2 1.46 -25.96 -1.65
C LYS A 2 2.44 -24.85 -1.24
N ASN A 3 3.71 -25.02 -1.59
CA ASN A 3 4.77 -24.04 -1.32
C ASN A 3 4.55 -22.71 -2.07
N LEU A 4 3.92 -22.74 -3.25
CA LEU A 4 3.65 -21.53 -4.05
C LEU A 4 2.51 -20.70 -3.44
N ALA A 5 1.42 -21.36 -2.99
CA ALA A 5 0.33 -20.66 -2.31
C ALA A 5 0.80 -20.01 -1.00
N ASN A 6 1.59 -20.72 -0.18
CA ASN A 6 2.18 -20.15 1.03
C ASN A 6 3.17 -19.03 0.72
N ALA A 7 4.01 -19.18 -0.30
CA ALA A 7 4.94 -18.12 -0.71
C ALA A 7 4.19 -16.85 -1.13
N LEU A 8 3.13 -16.98 -1.94
CA LEU A 8 2.29 -15.85 -2.35
C LEU A 8 1.56 -15.18 -1.18
N LEU A 9 1.06 -15.96 -0.23
CA LEU A 9 0.44 -15.43 0.99
C LEU A 9 1.44 -14.64 1.83
N ILE A 10 2.60 -15.24 2.13
CA ILE A 10 3.64 -14.59 2.94
C ILE A 10 4.16 -13.35 2.23
N ALA A 11 4.47 -13.45 0.93
CA ALA A 11 4.91 -12.31 0.14
C ALA A 11 3.86 -11.19 0.10
N GLY A 12 2.59 -11.53 -0.14
CA GLY A 12 1.48 -10.58 -0.13
C GLY A 12 1.34 -9.86 1.21
N ILE A 13 1.43 -10.58 2.33
CA ILE A 13 1.38 -9.99 3.69
C ILE A 13 2.56 -9.04 3.91
N LEU A 14 3.78 -9.48 3.60
CA LEU A 14 4.98 -8.66 3.79
C LEU A 14 4.96 -7.40 2.92
N MET A 15 4.52 -7.52 1.66
CA MET A 15 4.41 -6.38 0.75
C MET A 15 3.28 -5.43 1.17
N LEU A 16 2.17 -5.94 1.72
CA LEU A 16 1.10 -5.09 2.28
C LEU A 16 1.60 -4.32 3.49
N ALA A 17 2.32 -4.97 4.41
CA ALA A 17 2.93 -4.30 5.55
C ALA A 17 3.93 -3.22 5.12
N ALA A 18 4.76 -3.51 4.11
CA ALA A 18 5.67 -2.54 3.52
C ALA A 18 4.93 -1.35 2.88
N ALA A 19 3.82 -1.59 2.16
CA ALA A 19 2.99 -0.54 1.58
C ALA A 19 2.40 0.38 2.65
N VAL A 20 1.81 -0.21 3.71
CA VAL A 20 1.25 0.55 4.84
C VAL A 20 2.34 1.33 5.57
N GLY A 21 3.50 0.72 5.82
CA GLY A 21 4.63 1.38 6.46
C GLY A 21 5.16 2.56 5.63
N TRP A 22 5.26 2.40 4.31
CA TRP A 22 5.67 3.48 3.42
C TRP A 22 4.64 4.61 3.36
N TRP A 23 3.35 4.27 3.24
CA TRP A 23 2.26 5.25 3.31
C TRP A 23 2.29 6.05 4.61
N PHE A 24 2.43 5.37 5.75
CA PHE A 24 2.51 6.00 7.07
C PHE A 24 3.70 6.96 7.14
N SER A 25 4.90 6.49 6.77
CA SER A 25 6.12 7.30 6.80
C SER A 25 6.05 8.52 5.89
N PHE A 26 5.31 8.45 4.79
CA PHE A 26 5.13 9.56 3.87
C PHE A 26 4.08 10.58 4.36
N TYR A 27 2.90 10.13 4.79
CA TYR A 27 1.78 11.01 5.13
C TYR A 27 1.80 11.53 6.57
N GLN A 28 2.35 10.79 7.54
CA GLN A 28 2.42 11.22 8.94
C GLN A 28 3.04 12.63 9.13
N PRO A 29 4.19 12.97 8.52
CA PRO A 29 4.75 14.31 8.65
C PRO A 29 3.96 15.38 7.87
N ILE A 30 3.21 15.00 6.82
CA ILE A 30 2.39 15.92 6.03
C ILE A 30 1.15 16.32 6.85
N VAL A 31 0.38 15.34 7.33
CA VAL A 31 -0.83 15.59 8.12
C VAL A 31 -0.49 16.30 9.43
N GLY A 32 0.63 15.95 10.08
CA GLY A 32 1.09 16.59 11.30
C GLY A 32 1.43 18.07 11.12
N LYS A 33 1.98 18.48 9.96
CA LYS A 33 2.24 19.90 9.65
C LYS A 33 0.98 20.67 9.30
N LEU A 34 -0.05 19.99 8.81
CA LEU A 34 -1.32 20.59 8.40
C LEU A 34 -2.37 20.58 9.51
N GLY A 35 -2.05 20.04 10.69
CA GLY A 35 -3.01 19.89 11.79
C GLY A 35 -4.13 18.88 11.52
N MET A 36 -3.91 17.98 10.56
CA MET A 36 -4.87 16.94 10.14
C MET A 36 -4.55 15.60 10.81
N HIS A 37 -5.53 14.70 10.83
CA HIS A 37 -5.34 13.34 11.31
C HIS A 37 -4.83 12.43 10.20
N LEU A 38 -4.12 11.36 10.57
CA LEU A 38 -3.64 10.38 9.60
C LEU A 38 -4.80 9.64 8.90
N SER A 39 -5.96 9.54 9.55
CA SER A 39 -7.20 9.01 8.96
C SER A 39 -7.61 9.79 7.70
N ASP A 40 -7.31 11.08 7.63
CA ASP A 40 -7.67 11.94 6.50
C ASP A 40 -6.86 11.57 5.24
N ALA A 41 -5.67 10.98 5.42
CA ALA A 41 -4.85 10.43 4.36
C ALA A 41 -5.14 8.94 4.07
N GLY A 42 -6.11 8.32 4.74
CA GLY A 42 -6.40 6.89 4.63
C GLY A 42 -6.74 6.45 3.21
N ASN A 43 -7.50 7.27 2.48
CA ASN A 43 -7.80 7.01 1.06
C ASN A 43 -6.53 7.01 0.19
N CYS A 44 -5.53 7.81 0.55
CA CYS A 44 -4.26 7.88 -0.18
C CYS A 44 -3.42 6.59 -0.07
N LEU A 45 -3.81 5.62 0.75
CA LEU A 45 -3.20 4.29 0.77
C LEU A 45 -3.46 3.54 -0.55
N TYR A 46 -4.64 3.73 -1.16
CA TYR A 46 -5.07 2.94 -2.32
C TYR A 46 -5.50 3.78 -3.53
N THR A 47 -5.63 5.10 -3.41
CA THR A 47 -5.86 6.03 -4.54
C THR A 47 -4.77 7.11 -4.67
N LEU A 48 -4.66 7.69 -5.87
CA LEU A 48 -3.86 8.86 -6.21
C LEU A 48 -4.73 10.09 -6.54
N ASP A 49 -6.04 10.04 -6.28
CA ASP A 49 -6.96 11.10 -6.66
C ASP A 49 -6.95 12.28 -5.69
N GLY A 50 -7.38 13.44 -6.20
CA GLY A 50 -7.62 14.64 -5.39
C GLY A 50 -6.41 15.05 -4.53
N PRO A 51 -6.58 15.23 -3.20
CA PRO A 51 -5.50 15.64 -2.29
C PRO A 51 -4.28 14.73 -2.30
N CYS A 52 -4.47 13.42 -2.54
CA CYS A 52 -3.38 12.44 -2.58
C CYS A 52 -2.45 12.68 -3.78
N GLY A 53 -3.03 13.00 -4.93
CA GLY A 53 -2.30 13.35 -6.15
C GLY A 53 -1.52 14.65 -6.01
N LEU A 54 -2.08 15.63 -5.29
CA LEU A 54 -1.39 16.89 -4.98
C LEU A 54 -0.17 16.66 -4.08
N ALA A 55 -0.31 15.89 -3.00
CA ALA A 55 0.80 15.54 -2.12
C ALA A 55 1.89 14.74 -2.86
N HIS A 56 1.48 13.78 -3.70
CA HIS A 56 2.37 13.01 -4.56
C HIS A 56 3.16 13.91 -5.54
N GLY A 57 2.49 14.87 -6.17
CA GLY A 57 3.12 15.85 -7.06
C GLY A 57 4.10 16.76 -6.33
N ALA A 58 3.67 17.35 -5.20
CA ALA A 58 4.48 18.23 -4.37
C ALA A 58 5.77 17.56 -3.88
N ALA A 59 5.69 16.29 -3.47
CA ALA A 59 6.85 15.53 -3.02
C ALA A 59 7.96 15.42 -4.08
N ARG A 60 7.59 15.28 -5.37
CA ARG A 60 8.58 15.24 -6.45
C ARG A 60 9.34 16.56 -6.60
N PHE A 61 8.69 17.69 -6.39
CA PHE A 61 9.34 19.01 -6.46
C PHE A 61 10.34 19.24 -5.33
N VAL A 62 10.13 18.63 -4.16
CA VAL A 62 11.07 18.71 -3.03
C VAL A 62 12.09 17.55 -3.00
N GLY A 63 12.22 16.79 -4.10
CA GLY A 63 13.17 15.69 -4.23
C GLY A 63 12.90 14.49 -3.31
N LYS A 64 11.66 14.35 -2.82
CA LYS A 64 11.24 13.20 -2.00
C LYS A 64 10.55 12.16 -2.87
N THR A 65 10.79 10.88 -2.59
CA THR A 65 10.07 9.78 -3.25
C THR A 65 8.63 9.75 -2.75
N PRO A 66 7.62 10.03 -3.60
CA PRO A 66 6.24 10.00 -3.17
C PRO A 66 5.77 8.56 -2.94
N TYR A 67 4.89 8.38 -1.96
CA TYR A 67 4.17 7.11 -1.78
C TYR A 67 3.37 6.77 -3.04
N SER A 68 3.37 5.51 -3.46
CA SER A 68 2.60 5.04 -4.60
C SER A 68 1.66 3.88 -4.21
N PRO A 69 0.35 3.96 -4.52
CA PRO A 69 -0.61 2.91 -4.22
C PRO A 69 -0.41 1.64 -5.06
N TYR A 70 0.44 1.68 -6.11
CA TYR A 70 0.71 0.49 -6.92
C TYR A 70 1.30 -0.66 -6.10
N LEU A 71 2.13 -0.35 -5.08
CA LEU A 71 2.67 -1.39 -4.20
C LEU A 71 1.57 -2.06 -3.37
N PHE A 72 0.61 -1.26 -2.86
CA PHE A 72 -0.55 -1.77 -2.14
C PHE A 72 -1.37 -2.71 -3.04
N TRP A 73 -1.68 -2.30 -4.28
CA TRP A 73 -2.45 -3.12 -5.21
C TRP A 73 -1.72 -4.38 -5.67
N ALA A 74 -0.41 -4.31 -5.91
CA ALA A 74 0.41 -5.48 -6.23
C ALA A 74 0.41 -6.49 -5.07
N ALA A 75 0.58 -6.00 -3.84
CA ALA A 75 0.55 -6.83 -2.64
C ALA A 75 -0.83 -7.46 -2.41
N ALA A 76 -1.91 -6.69 -2.59
CA ALA A 76 -3.29 -7.17 -2.51
C ALA A 76 -3.58 -8.25 -3.56
N ALA A 77 -3.13 -8.05 -4.80
CA ALA A 77 -3.28 -9.04 -5.88
C ALA A 77 -2.51 -10.33 -5.58
N ALA A 78 -1.27 -10.24 -5.09
CA ALA A 78 -0.47 -11.41 -4.70
C ALA A 78 -1.11 -12.18 -3.55
N LEU A 79 -1.61 -11.47 -2.53
CA LEU A 79 -2.32 -12.05 -1.41
C LEU A 79 -3.59 -12.78 -1.88
N LEU A 80 -4.41 -12.11 -2.71
CA LEU A 80 -5.64 -12.66 -3.25
C LEU A 80 -5.37 -13.91 -4.08
N ALA A 81 -4.35 -13.89 -4.94
CA ALA A 81 -3.92 -15.05 -5.71
C ALA A 81 -3.51 -16.23 -4.80
N GLY A 82 -2.75 -15.96 -3.73
CA GLY A 82 -2.38 -16.95 -2.72
C GLY A 82 -3.60 -17.57 -2.02
N ILE A 83 -4.59 -16.75 -1.65
CA ILE A 83 -5.85 -17.19 -1.03
C ILE A 83 -6.64 -18.08 -2.00
N LEU A 84 -6.85 -17.62 -3.23
CA LEU A 84 -7.62 -18.35 -4.25
C LEU A 84 -6.97 -19.68 -4.60
N LEU A 85 -5.64 -19.72 -4.76
CA LEU A 85 -4.89 -20.95 -5.00
C LEU A 85 -4.99 -21.94 -3.83
N ARG A 86 -5.01 -21.44 -2.58
CA ARG A 86 -5.19 -22.28 -1.40
C ARG A 86 -6.62 -22.82 -1.31
N ALA A 87 -7.63 -21.99 -1.58
CA ALA A 87 -9.04 -22.37 -1.55
C ALA A 87 -9.37 -23.40 -2.63
N ALA A 88 -8.89 -23.19 -3.87
CA ALA A 88 -9.06 -24.12 -4.98
C ALA A 88 -8.42 -25.50 -4.74
N ARG A 89 -7.53 -25.61 -3.75
CA ARG A 89 -6.85 -26.85 -3.36
C ARG A 89 -7.42 -27.50 -2.09
N ALA A 90 -8.24 -26.77 -1.34
CA ALA A 90 -8.94 -27.31 -0.17
C ALA A 90 -10.22 -28.06 -0.57
N LYS A 91 -10.65 -27.89 -1.82
CA LYS A 91 -11.73 -28.62 -2.48
C LYS A 91 -11.16 -29.82 -3.24
#